data_AF-A0A7J7F913-F1
#
_entry.id   AF-A0A7J7F913-F1
#
_cell.length_a   1.000
_cell.length_b   1.000
_cell.length_c   1.000
_cell.angle_alpha   90.00
_cell.angle_beta   90.00
_cell.angle_gamma   90.00
#
_symmetry.space_group_name_H-M   'P 1'
#
loop_
_entity.id
_entity.type
_entity.pdbx_description
1 polymer ?
#
loop_
_entity_poly.entity_id
_entity_poly.type
_entity_poly.pdbx_seq_one_letter_code
_entity_poly.pdbx_strand_id
1 'polypeptide(L)'
;MIGKWHLGHHGSYHPNFRGFDYYFGIPYSHDMGCTDTPGYNHPPCPACPRGDRPLRNLERDCYNDVALPLYENLNIVEQPVNLSSLAQKYAEKATQFIQHASASGRPFLLYVGLAHMHVPLSRTQLSADAQGRGPYGAGLREMDSLVGQIKGKVDHTAKENTFLWFTGDNGPWAQKCELAGSVGPFTGSWQSHQ
;
A
#
# COMPACT_ATOMS: atom_id res chain seq x y z
N MET A 1 -13.72 3.37 -1.15
CA MET A 1 -12.39 2.87 -1.54
C MET A 1 -11.35 3.42 -0.59
N ILE A 2 -10.43 2.59 -0.13
CA ILE A 2 -9.29 3.01 0.70
C ILE A 2 -8.01 2.48 0.06
N GLY A 3 -6.98 3.30 -0.07
CA GLY A 3 -5.69 2.90 -0.62
C GLY A 3 -5.40 3.35 -2.05
N LYS A 4 -4.46 2.65 -2.70
CA LYS A 4 -3.93 2.92 -4.03
C LYS A 4 -5.01 2.80 -5.11
N TRP A 5 -5.08 3.82 -5.99
CA TRP A 5 -5.98 3.83 -7.14
C TRP A 5 -5.36 3.32 -8.44
N HIS A 6 -4.38 4.04 -9.00
CA HIS A 6 -3.60 3.65 -10.18
C HIS A 6 -4.40 3.48 -11.50
N LEU A 7 -5.59 4.08 -11.63
CA LEU A 7 -6.40 4.05 -12.86
C LEU A 7 -6.67 5.46 -13.43
N GLY A 8 -5.69 6.35 -13.25
CA GLY A 8 -5.74 7.76 -13.65
C GLY A 8 -6.21 8.65 -12.50
N HIS A 9 -5.51 9.75 -12.26
CA HIS A 9 -5.74 10.60 -11.09
C HIS A 9 -6.35 11.97 -11.40
N HIS A 10 -6.37 12.38 -12.67
CA HIS A 10 -6.93 13.66 -13.09
C HIS A 10 -8.42 13.58 -13.39
N GLY A 11 -9.15 14.64 -12.99
CA GLY A 11 -10.53 14.90 -13.42
C GLY A 11 -11.43 13.67 -13.28
N SER A 12 -12.07 13.27 -14.37
CA SER A 12 -13.04 12.17 -14.42
C SER A 12 -12.48 10.79 -14.05
N TYR A 13 -11.16 10.61 -13.94
CA TYR A 13 -10.57 9.32 -13.56
C TYR A 13 -10.49 9.11 -12.04
N HIS A 14 -10.75 10.13 -11.23
CA HIS A 14 -10.73 10.04 -9.77
C HIS A 14 -11.75 9.01 -9.24
N PRO A 15 -11.47 8.25 -8.16
CA PRO A 15 -12.38 7.23 -7.61
C PRO A 15 -13.80 7.73 -7.33
N ASN A 16 -13.94 8.95 -6.80
CA ASN A 16 -15.25 9.55 -6.54
C ASN A 16 -16.10 9.81 -7.81
N PHE A 17 -15.48 9.85 -9.01
CA PHE A 17 -16.19 9.92 -10.29
C PHE A 17 -16.30 8.54 -10.97
N ARG A 18 -15.95 7.46 -10.26
CA ARG A 18 -15.99 6.06 -10.72
C ARG A 18 -16.82 5.15 -9.81
N GLY A 19 -17.77 5.73 -9.08
CA GLY A 19 -18.77 5.00 -8.30
C GLY A 19 -18.43 4.78 -6.83
N PHE A 20 -17.30 5.30 -6.33
CA PHE A 20 -17.00 5.27 -4.90
C PHE A 20 -17.51 6.52 -4.18
N ASP A 21 -18.43 6.36 -3.23
CA ASP A 21 -18.94 7.49 -2.43
C ASP A 21 -17.87 8.12 -1.52
N TYR A 22 -16.90 7.32 -1.09
CA TYR A 22 -15.79 7.73 -0.22
C TYR A 22 -14.46 7.22 -0.76
N TYR A 23 -13.45 8.09 -0.76
CA TYR A 23 -12.07 7.75 -1.10
C TYR A 23 -11.11 8.25 -0.02
N PHE A 24 -10.18 7.39 0.40
CA PHE A 24 -9.03 7.80 1.20
C PHE A 24 -7.80 7.02 0.75
N GLY A 25 -6.82 7.68 0.13
CA GLY A 25 -5.67 6.94 -0.39
C GLY A 25 -4.80 7.71 -1.36
N ILE A 26 -3.82 6.99 -1.89
CA ILE A 26 -2.84 7.50 -2.84
C ILE A 26 -3.31 7.26 -4.29
N PRO A 27 -3.11 8.23 -5.21
CA PRO A 27 -3.66 8.16 -6.55
C PRO A 27 -3.00 7.12 -7.46
N TYR A 28 -1.79 6.67 -7.14
CA TYR A 28 -0.97 5.73 -7.91
C TYR A 28 0.08 5.05 -7.00
N SER A 29 0.97 4.23 -7.55
CA SER A 29 2.00 3.54 -6.75
C SER A 29 2.86 4.54 -5.96
N HIS A 30 3.22 4.21 -4.72
CA HIS A 30 3.92 5.16 -3.85
C HIS A 30 5.41 5.35 -4.13
N ASP A 31 5.94 4.71 -5.17
CA ASP A 31 7.24 5.01 -5.77
C ASP A 31 7.15 6.01 -6.94
N MET A 32 5.94 6.36 -7.38
CA MET A 32 5.72 7.36 -8.42
C MET A 32 5.67 8.75 -7.76
N GLY A 33 6.44 9.69 -8.30
CA GLY A 33 6.74 11.00 -7.70
C GLY A 33 5.58 12.00 -7.55
N CYS A 34 5.92 13.30 -7.59
CA CYS A 34 4.97 14.39 -7.43
C CYS A 34 3.92 14.45 -8.55
N THR A 35 2.68 14.84 -8.21
CA THR A 35 1.69 15.31 -9.19
C THR A 35 1.91 16.75 -9.62
N ASP A 36 2.52 17.56 -8.77
CA ASP A 36 2.57 19.02 -8.94
C ASP A 36 3.81 19.45 -9.72
N THR A 37 3.71 20.57 -10.43
CA THR A 37 4.84 21.16 -11.16
C THR A 37 5.03 22.62 -10.75
N PRO A 38 6.22 23.03 -10.26
CA PRO A 38 7.43 22.22 -10.05
C PRO A 38 7.30 21.30 -8.82
N GLY A 39 7.49 19.99 -9.03
CA GLY A 39 7.53 18.97 -7.97
C GLY A 39 8.88 18.26 -7.96
N TYR A 40 9.30 17.77 -6.79
CA TYR A 40 10.55 17.04 -6.65
C TYR A 40 10.30 15.53 -6.73
N ASN A 41 10.72 14.91 -7.84
CA ASN A 41 10.69 13.46 -7.99
C ASN A 41 11.94 12.86 -7.37
N HIS A 42 11.78 12.04 -6.33
CA HIS A 42 12.87 11.21 -5.83
C HIS A 42 13.07 10.01 -6.77
N PRO A 43 14.33 9.56 -6.98
CA PRO A 43 14.60 8.42 -7.84
C PRO A 43 13.96 7.16 -7.23
N PRO A 44 13.37 6.28 -8.07
CA PRO A 44 12.76 5.04 -7.58
C PRO A 44 13.82 4.14 -6.95
N CYS A 45 13.38 3.21 -6.11
CA CYS A 45 14.21 2.12 -5.62
C CYS A 45 15.00 1.48 -6.77
N PRO A 46 16.34 1.38 -6.72
CA PRO A 46 17.11 0.77 -7.79
C PRO A 46 16.85 -0.74 -7.90
N ALA A 47 17.25 -1.34 -9.02
CA ALA A 47 17.34 -2.79 -9.14
C ALA A 47 18.56 -3.32 -8.38
N CYS A 48 18.55 -4.61 -8.03
CA CYS A 48 19.71 -5.23 -7.39
C CYS A 48 20.97 -5.14 -8.27
N PRO A 49 22.17 -4.99 -7.67
CA PRO A 49 23.42 -5.03 -8.41
C PRO A 49 23.56 -6.34 -9.21
N ARG A 50 24.05 -6.26 -10.46
CA ARG A 50 24.45 -7.44 -11.25
C ARG A 50 25.90 -7.82 -10.87
N GLY A 51 26.13 -9.08 -10.46
CA GLY A 51 27.47 -9.65 -10.17
C GLY A 51 27.95 -9.51 -8.71
N ASP A 52 29.18 -9.97 -8.43
CA ASP A 52 29.85 -9.98 -7.10
C ASP A 52 30.27 -8.57 -6.60
N ARG A 53 29.39 -7.57 -6.77
CA ARG A 53 29.58 -6.29 -6.07
C ARG A 53 29.07 -6.45 -4.64
N PRO A 54 29.78 -5.89 -3.64
CA PRO A 54 29.30 -5.94 -2.26
C PRO A 54 27.88 -5.40 -2.22
N LEU A 55 26.99 -6.08 -1.48
CA LEU A 55 25.62 -5.60 -1.26
C LEU A 55 25.71 -4.12 -0.85
N ARG A 56 25.21 -3.23 -1.71
CA ARG A 56 24.96 -1.85 -1.30
C ARG A 56 24.03 -1.92 -0.09
N ASN A 57 24.18 -0.99 0.86
CA ASN A 57 23.17 -0.76 1.87
C ASN A 57 21.90 -0.31 1.14
N LEU A 58 21.06 -1.26 0.71
CA LEU A 58 19.85 -1.01 -0.10
C LEU A 58 18.87 -0.12 0.67
N GLU A 59 18.94 -0.19 2.00
CA GLU A 59 18.30 0.71 2.96
C GLU A 59 18.62 2.20 2.75
N ARG A 60 19.75 2.55 2.13
CA ARG A 60 20.17 3.93 1.82
C ARG A 60 19.81 4.37 0.40
N ASP A 61 19.53 3.43 -0.50
CA ASP A 61 19.38 3.70 -1.94
C ASP A 61 17.92 3.75 -2.41
N CYS A 62 16.98 3.24 -1.61
CA CYS A 62 15.54 3.47 -1.77
C CYS A 62 15.12 4.75 -1.03
N TYR A 63 14.76 5.80 -1.76
CA TYR A 63 14.19 7.00 -1.15
C TYR A 63 12.77 6.70 -0.64
N ASN A 64 12.52 7.01 0.63
CA ASN A 64 11.19 6.87 1.25
C ASN A 64 10.37 8.16 1.17
N ASP A 65 11.02 9.29 0.94
CA ASP A 65 10.36 10.56 0.77
C ASP A 65 9.92 10.66 -0.68
N VAL A 66 8.62 10.72 -0.91
CA VAL A 66 8.00 10.97 -2.21
C VAL A 66 6.92 11.99 -1.94
N ALA A 67 6.89 13.12 -2.66
CA ALA A 67 5.82 14.12 -2.54
C ALA A 67 4.50 13.66 -3.20
N LEU A 68 4.17 12.40 -2.90
CA LEU A 68 2.94 11.70 -3.20
C LEU A 68 1.83 12.27 -2.31
N PRO A 69 0.73 12.76 -2.89
CA PRO A 69 -0.43 13.20 -2.12
C PRO A 69 -1.23 12.01 -1.58
N LEU A 70 -1.70 12.16 -0.35
CA LEU A 70 -2.77 11.37 0.24
C LEU A 70 -4.08 12.15 0.14
N TYR A 71 -5.07 11.58 -0.50
CA TYR A 71 -6.38 12.18 -0.67
C TYR A 71 -7.37 11.72 0.41
N GLU A 72 -8.25 12.63 0.81
CA GLU A 72 -9.57 12.31 1.36
C GLU A 72 -10.63 12.94 0.46
N ASN A 73 -11.35 12.07 -0.25
CA ASN A 73 -12.16 12.42 -1.41
C ASN A 73 -11.36 13.28 -2.40
N LEU A 74 -11.80 14.51 -2.67
CA LEU A 74 -11.17 15.39 -3.66
C LEU A 74 -10.05 16.26 -3.09
N ASN A 75 -9.81 16.19 -1.77
CA ASN A 75 -8.85 17.06 -1.09
C ASN A 75 -7.58 16.30 -0.76
N ILE A 76 -6.43 16.93 -1.02
CA ILE A 76 -5.14 16.45 -0.50
C ILE A 76 -5.09 16.78 0.99
N VAL A 77 -4.95 15.75 1.82
CA VAL A 77 -4.89 15.88 3.30
C VAL A 77 -3.47 15.76 3.84
N GLU A 78 -2.54 15.22 3.04
CA GLU A 78 -1.13 15.08 3.42
C GLU A 78 -0.26 14.97 2.15
N GLN A 79 0.84 15.72 2.09
CA GLN A 79 1.83 15.65 1.01
C GLN A 79 3.16 16.27 1.50
N PRO A 80 4.30 15.54 1.50
CA PRO A 80 4.44 14.12 1.18
C PRO A 80 3.68 13.24 2.18
N VAL A 81 3.10 12.13 1.70
CA VAL A 81 2.49 11.14 2.60
C VAL A 81 3.57 10.49 3.48
N ASN A 82 3.29 10.37 4.79
CA ASN A 82 4.14 9.61 5.69
C ASN A 82 3.84 8.11 5.60
N LEU A 83 4.63 7.40 4.80
CA LEU A 83 4.50 5.95 4.57
C LEU A 83 4.60 5.11 5.86
N SER A 84 5.25 5.59 6.93
CA SER A 84 5.36 4.85 8.21
C SER A 84 4.05 4.79 8.99
N SER A 85 3.12 5.70 8.69
CA SER A 85 1.80 5.78 9.33
C SER A 85 0.64 5.36 8.42
N LEU A 86 0.92 5.12 7.13
CA LEU A 86 -0.11 4.96 6.11
C LEU A 86 -0.96 3.71 6.33
N ALA A 87 -0.34 2.61 6.75
CA ALA A 87 -1.03 1.36 7.07
C ALA A 87 -2.08 1.56 8.17
N GLN A 88 -1.68 2.24 9.25
CA GLN A 88 -2.55 2.52 10.38
C GLN A 88 -3.69 3.47 9.99
N LYS A 89 -3.41 4.52 9.20
CA LYS A 89 -4.44 5.42 8.65
C LYS A 89 -5.46 4.65 7.80
N TYR A 90 -5.02 3.69 6.98
CA TYR A 90 -5.93 2.84 6.21
C TYR A 90 -6.77 1.93 7.10
N ALA A 91 -6.19 1.30 8.13
CA ALA A 91 -6.93 0.49 9.09
C ALA A 91 -8.00 1.32 9.80
N GLU A 92 -7.67 2.52 10.27
CA GLU A 92 -8.59 3.44 10.95
C GLU A 92 -9.75 3.84 10.05
N LYS A 93 -9.48 4.32 8.83
CA LYS A 93 -10.54 4.72 7.89
C LYS A 93 -11.42 3.53 7.49
N ALA A 94 -10.84 2.33 7.33
CA ALA A 94 -11.59 1.12 7.01
C ALA A 94 -12.52 0.70 8.16
N THR A 95 -12.01 0.70 9.39
CA THR A 95 -12.79 0.31 10.56
C THR A 95 -13.89 1.33 10.89
N GLN A 96 -13.62 2.63 10.70
CA GLN A 96 -14.63 3.70 10.79
C GLN A 96 -15.71 3.53 9.73
N PHE A 97 -15.34 3.31 8.47
CA PHE A 97 -16.29 3.08 7.39
C PHE A 97 -17.22 1.90 7.68
N ILE A 98 -16.69 0.75 8.09
CA ILE A 98 -17.48 -0.43 8.46
C ILE A 98 -18.43 -0.09 9.60
N GLN A 99 -17.93 0.55 10.67
CA GLN A 99 -18.75 0.94 11.81
C GLN A 99 -19.94 1.82 11.41
N HIS A 100 -19.70 2.84 10.58
CA HIS A 100 -20.75 3.75 10.12
C HIS A 100 -21.75 3.07 9.18
N ALA A 101 -21.26 2.27 8.23
CA ALA A 101 -22.11 1.52 7.32
C ALA A 101 -23.03 0.55 8.08
N SER A 102 -22.48 -0.24 8.98
CA SER A 102 -23.25 -1.17 9.82
C SER A 102 -24.28 -0.45 10.68
N ALA A 103 -23.92 0.68 11.31
CA ALA A 103 -24.86 1.47 12.12
C ALA A 103 -26.00 2.07 11.29
N SER A 104 -25.77 2.37 10.00
CA SER A 104 -26.79 2.89 9.09
C SER A 104 -27.75 1.83 8.54
N GLY A 105 -27.46 0.54 8.75
CA GLY A 105 -28.23 -0.58 8.20
C GLY A 105 -28.12 -0.75 6.68
N ARG A 106 -27.22 -0.02 6.01
CA ARG A 106 -26.99 -0.13 4.55
C ARG A 106 -25.92 -1.19 4.26
N PRO A 107 -26.08 -2.02 3.22
CA PRO A 107 -25.00 -2.87 2.74
C PRO A 107 -23.84 -1.99 2.25
N PHE A 108 -22.60 -2.48 2.38
CA PHE A 108 -21.42 -1.73 1.98
C PHE A 108 -20.53 -2.52 1.04
N LEU A 109 -19.82 -1.79 0.18
CA LEU A 109 -18.67 -2.27 -0.54
C LEU A 109 -17.45 -1.50 -0.05
N LEU A 110 -16.49 -2.22 0.56
CA LEU A 110 -15.20 -1.66 0.93
C LEU A 110 -14.11 -2.29 0.07
N TYR A 111 -13.63 -1.55 -0.93
CA TYR A 111 -12.44 -1.90 -1.70
C TYR A 111 -11.20 -1.29 -1.04
N VAL A 112 -10.23 -2.14 -0.66
CA VAL A 112 -8.98 -1.75 0.00
C VAL A 112 -7.78 -2.10 -0.91
N GLY A 113 -7.24 -1.11 -1.60
CA GLY A 113 -6.04 -1.24 -2.43
C GLY A 113 -4.78 -0.95 -1.60
N LEU A 114 -4.25 -1.94 -0.89
CA LEU A 114 -3.09 -1.71 -0.01
C LEU A 114 -1.86 -1.22 -0.79
N ALA A 115 -1.06 -0.35 -0.16
CA ALA A 115 0.24 0.06 -0.70
C ALA A 115 1.28 -1.07 -0.53
N HIS A 116 1.14 -1.87 0.52
CA HIS A 116 1.83 -3.16 0.66
C HIS A 116 1.52 -4.05 -0.55
N MET A 117 2.46 -4.83 -1.08
CA MET A 117 3.88 -4.97 -0.69
C MET A 117 4.81 -4.26 -1.67
N HIS A 118 4.34 -3.17 -2.30
CA HIS A 118 5.13 -2.45 -3.29
C HIS A 118 6.26 -1.66 -2.60
N VAL A 119 7.39 -1.53 -3.28
CA VAL A 119 8.51 -0.70 -2.81
C VAL A 119 8.17 0.80 -2.96
N PRO A 120 8.80 1.70 -2.19
CA PRO A 120 9.63 1.42 -1.02
C PRO A 120 8.85 0.75 0.12
N LEU A 121 9.50 -0.18 0.84
CA LEU A 121 8.91 -0.78 2.02
C LEU A 121 9.16 0.13 3.22
N SER A 122 8.09 0.61 3.83
CA SER A 122 8.16 1.54 4.95
C SER A 122 8.71 0.88 6.21
N ARG A 123 9.52 1.62 6.98
CA ARG A 123 9.94 1.23 8.33
C ARG A 123 8.88 1.65 9.32
N THR A 124 8.29 0.69 10.01
CA THR A 124 7.30 0.96 11.05
C THR A 124 7.90 0.66 12.41
N GLN A 125 7.40 1.30 13.47
CA GLN A 125 7.93 1.06 14.83
C GLN A 125 7.80 -0.42 15.24
N LEU A 126 6.79 -1.12 14.71
CA LEU A 126 6.59 -2.58 14.85
C LEU A 126 7.69 -3.43 14.18
N SER A 127 8.56 -2.82 13.36
CA SER A 127 9.64 -3.52 12.63
C SER A 127 10.95 -3.62 13.41
N ALA A 128 11.06 -3.05 14.61
CA ALA A 128 12.27 -3.14 15.42
C ALA A 128 12.51 -4.55 16.00
N ASP A 129 11.50 -5.44 15.97
CA ASP A 129 11.58 -6.77 16.58
C ASP A 129 12.20 -7.86 15.66
N ALA A 130 13.52 -8.00 15.83
CA ALA A 130 14.29 -9.21 16.16
C ALA A 130 14.10 -10.59 15.46
N GLN A 131 13.21 -10.80 14.49
CA GLN A 131 12.95 -12.15 13.91
C GLN A 131 13.51 -12.43 12.50
N GLY A 132 14.51 -11.67 12.04
CA GLY A 132 15.40 -12.12 10.96
C GLY A 132 14.81 -12.30 9.55
N ARG A 133 13.62 -11.76 9.23
CA ARG A 133 12.98 -11.90 7.90
C ARG A 133 13.13 -10.67 6.98
N GLY A 134 13.99 -9.72 7.33
CA GLY A 134 14.26 -8.54 6.53
C GLY A 134 13.07 -7.58 6.35
N PRO A 135 13.25 -6.51 5.55
CA PRO A 135 12.24 -5.46 5.34
C PRO A 135 10.92 -5.99 4.74
N TYR A 136 10.96 -6.95 3.80
CA TYR A 136 9.75 -7.56 3.24
C TYR A 136 8.92 -8.30 4.30
N GLY A 137 9.57 -9.10 5.15
CA GLY A 137 8.88 -9.81 6.23
C GLY A 137 8.25 -8.88 7.26
N ALA A 138 8.88 -7.72 7.54
CA ALA A 138 8.29 -6.69 8.39
C ALA A 138 7.04 -6.06 7.76
N GLY A 139 7.12 -5.67 6.47
CA GLY A 139 5.97 -5.13 5.75
C GLY A 139 4.81 -6.13 5.66
N LEU A 140 5.10 -7.43 5.50
CA LEU A 140 4.06 -8.47 5.52
C LEU A 140 3.32 -8.55 6.86
N ARG A 141 4.04 -8.44 7.99
CA ARG A 141 3.42 -8.46 9.33
C ARG A 141 2.56 -7.23 9.56
N GLU A 142 2.99 -6.06 9.07
CA GLU A 142 2.16 -4.86 9.13
C GLU A 142 0.88 -5.01 8.29
N MET A 143 1.01 -5.52 7.06
CA MET A 143 -0.14 -5.80 6.20
C MET A 143 -1.12 -6.79 6.87
N ASP A 144 -0.59 -7.87 7.45
CA ASP A 144 -1.37 -8.87 8.19
C ASP A 144 -2.10 -8.24 9.38
N SER A 145 -1.41 -7.40 10.17
CA SER A 145 -2.01 -6.65 11.28
C SER A 145 -3.13 -5.71 10.83
N LEU A 146 -2.92 -4.97 9.74
CA LEU A 146 -3.94 -4.09 9.14
C LEU A 146 -5.18 -4.90 8.72
N VAL A 147 -4.99 -5.99 7.98
CA VAL A 147 -6.10 -6.88 7.56
C VAL A 147 -6.80 -7.47 8.79
N GLY A 148 -6.05 -7.84 9.83
CA GLY A 148 -6.55 -8.30 11.11
C GLY A 148 -7.46 -7.29 11.80
N GLN A 149 -7.10 -6.00 11.80
CA GLN A 149 -7.93 -4.92 12.35
C GLN A 149 -9.26 -4.78 11.58
N ILE A 150 -9.22 -4.84 10.24
CA ILE A 150 -10.42 -4.77 9.40
C ILE A 150 -11.33 -5.97 9.67
N LYS A 151 -10.77 -7.18 9.63
CA LYS A 151 -11.52 -8.41 9.91
C LYS A 151 -12.09 -8.38 11.33
N GLY A 152 -11.31 -7.97 12.32
CA GLY A 152 -11.75 -7.82 13.69
C GLY A 152 -12.96 -6.89 13.80
N LYS A 153 -12.95 -5.74 13.11
CA LYS A 153 -14.12 -4.85 13.09
C LYS A 153 -15.35 -5.51 12.45
N VAL A 154 -15.19 -6.22 11.33
CA VAL A 154 -16.28 -6.99 10.70
C VAL A 154 -16.85 -8.03 11.65
N ASP A 155 -15.99 -8.81 12.32
CA ASP A 155 -16.41 -9.87 13.25
C ASP A 155 -17.30 -9.34 14.39
N HIS A 156 -17.10 -8.09 14.82
CA HIS A 156 -17.88 -7.47 15.88
C HIS A 156 -19.15 -6.74 15.39
N THR A 157 -19.28 -6.46 14.09
CA THR A 157 -20.34 -5.57 13.57
C THR A 157 -21.23 -6.19 12.50
N ALA A 158 -20.69 -7.09 11.67
CA ALA A 158 -21.38 -7.62 10.49
C ALA A 158 -20.92 -9.04 10.08
N LYS A 159 -20.40 -9.84 11.03
CA LYS A 159 -19.74 -11.13 10.80
C LYS A 159 -20.49 -12.07 9.85
N GLU A 160 -21.76 -12.34 10.13
CA GLU A 160 -22.55 -13.35 9.42
C GLU A 160 -23.07 -12.87 8.05
N ASN A 161 -22.83 -11.60 7.70
CA ASN A 161 -23.31 -10.99 6.46
C ASN A 161 -22.21 -10.23 5.70
N THR A 162 -20.96 -10.63 5.88
CA THR A 162 -19.83 -10.02 5.18
C THR A 162 -18.99 -11.08 4.48
N PHE A 163 -18.81 -10.91 3.17
CA PHE A 163 -17.85 -11.69 2.40
C PHE A 163 -16.51 -10.93 2.35
N LEU A 164 -15.44 -11.56 2.86
CA LEU A 164 -14.07 -11.03 2.77
C LEU A 164 -13.28 -11.80 1.70
N TRP A 165 -12.68 -11.08 0.76
CA TRP A 165 -11.77 -11.64 -0.24
C TRP A 165 -10.44 -10.89 -0.22
N PHE A 166 -9.34 -11.65 -0.14
CA PHE A 166 -7.98 -11.15 -0.18
C PHE A 166 -7.22 -11.71 -1.40
N THR A 167 -6.51 -10.85 -2.12
CA THR A 167 -5.68 -11.22 -3.29
C THR A 167 -4.57 -10.19 -3.50
N GLY A 168 -3.55 -10.53 -4.30
CA GLY A 168 -2.59 -9.59 -4.88
C GLY A 168 -3.00 -9.14 -6.29
N ASP A 169 -2.40 -8.06 -6.78
CA ASP A 169 -2.59 -7.51 -8.13
C ASP A 169 -1.71 -8.21 -9.18
N ASN A 170 -0.48 -8.61 -8.80
CA ASN A 170 0.46 -9.38 -9.62
C ASN A 170 1.47 -10.18 -8.79
N GLY A 171 2.36 -10.93 -9.47
CA GLY A 171 3.47 -11.64 -8.84
C GLY A 171 4.59 -10.72 -8.32
N PRO A 172 5.60 -11.26 -7.62
CA PRO A 172 6.65 -10.45 -6.99
C PRO A 172 7.57 -9.77 -8.00
N TRP A 173 8.10 -8.60 -7.62
CA TRP A 173 9.09 -7.86 -8.39
C TRP A 173 10.51 -8.36 -8.10
N ALA A 174 10.95 -9.39 -8.82
CA ALA A 174 12.21 -10.09 -8.53
C ALA A 174 13.47 -9.19 -8.55
N GLN A 175 13.44 -8.08 -9.29
CA GLN A 175 14.55 -7.12 -9.35
C GLN A 175 14.77 -6.33 -8.04
N LYS A 176 13.96 -6.55 -6.99
CA LYS A 176 14.06 -5.88 -5.69
C LYS A 176 14.63 -6.75 -4.56
N CYS A 177 15.09 -7.96 -4.85
CA CYS A 177 15.81 -8.85 -3.91
C CYS A 177 15.15 -8.98 -2.53
N GLU A 178 15.79 -8.50 -1.46
CA GLU A 178 15.29 -8.58 -0.09
C GLU A 178 14.01 -7.77 0.17
N LEU A 179 13.64 -6.90 -0.77
CA LEU A 179 12.38 -6.15 -0.80
C LEU A 179 11.31 -6.83 -1.67
N ALA A 180 11.61 -7.98 -2.29
CA ALA A 180 10.70 -8.73 -3.14
C ALA A 180 10.05 -9.91 -2.42
N GLY A 181 8.85 -10.28 -2.86
CA GLY A 181 8.19 -11.50 -2.43
C GLY A 181 8.76 -12.76 -3.09
N SER A 182 8.20 -13.91 -2.71
CA SER A 182 8.56 -15.21 -3.28
C SER A 182 7.54 -15.66 -4.34
N VAL A 183 8.02 -16.28 -5.42
CA VAL A 183 7.19 -16.96 -6.42
C VAL A 183 6.74 -18.36 -5.94
N GLY A 184 7.26 -18.84 -4.80
CA GLY A 184 7.00 -20.17 -4.30
C GLY A 184 7.43 -21.25 -5.32
N PRO A 185 6.59 -22.26 -5.61
CA PRO A 185 6.89 -23.30 -6.59
C PRO A 185 6.63 -22.89 -8.05
N PHE A 186 6.16 -21.67 -8.30
CA PHE A 186 5.77 -21.21 -9.64
C PHE A 186 6.94 -20.58 -10.41
N THR A 187 6.77 -20.46 -11.73
CA THR A 187 7.71 -19.76 -12.61
C THR A 187 7.13 -18.43 -13.08
N GLY A 188 8.00 -17.50 -13.48
CA GLY A 188 7.63 -16.14 -13.87
C GLY A 188 7.70 -15.14 -12.71
N SER A 189 8.05 -13.90 -13.03
CA SER A 189 8.06 -12.78 -12.06
C SER A 189 7.77 -11.47 -12.78
N TRP A 190 7.30 -10.47 -12.03
CA TRP A 190 7.06 -9.15 -12.61
C TRP A 190 8.39 -8.47 -12.94
N GLN A 191 8.54 -8.02 -14.19
CA GLN A 191 9.75 -7.37 -14.73
C GLN A 191 11.04 -8.18 -14.50
N SER A 192 11.16 -9.37 -15.11
CA SER A 192 12.37 -10.20 -14.99
C SER A 192 13.57 -9.73 -15.86
N HIS A 193 13.32 -8.92 -16.88
CA HIS A 193 14.35 -8.40 -17.80
C HIS A 193 14.10 -6.92 -18.11
N GLN A 194 15.04 -6.06 -17.71
CA GLN A 194 15.26 -4.72 -18.29
C GLN A 194 16.61 -4.72 -18.99
#